data_AF-A0ABD3T721-F1
#
_entry.id   AF-A0ABD3T721-F1
#
_cell.length_a   1.000
_cell.length_b   1.000
_cell.length_c   1.000
_cell.angle_alpha   90.00
_cell.angle_beta   90.00
_cell.angle_gamma   90.00
#
_symmetry.space_group_name_H-M   'P 1'
#
loop_
_entity.id
_entity.type
_entity.pdbx_description
1 polymer ?
#
loop_
_entity_poly.entity_id
_entity_poly.type
_entity_poly.pdbx_seq_one_letter_code
_entity_poly.pdbx_strand_id
1 'polypeptide(L)'
;MNDDKPDSVVNTLQQAEGGVTMVSEWVSCLDKRPCDRTGEDLDVIYSKLKDIKVFEKFHPMLLQQICYYGYYEDLEKGITLFRQGDIGTNWYTVLSGSLEVQISETGRAQDTVTLCTLGPGTSFGESILTNRPRHATVITRDYTELIRIEQKDFKILWE
;
A
#
# COMPACT_ATOMS: atom_id res chain seq x y z
N MET A 1 24.69 -29.50 52.58
CA MET A 1 23.31 -29.02 52.81
C MET A 1 23.40 -27.93 53.87
N ASN A 2 23.34 -26.65 53.58
CA ASN A 2 22.90 -25.93 52.39
C ASN A 2 23.76 -24.67 52.21
N ASP A 3 24.01 -24.34 50.94
CA ASP A 3 24.54 -23.07 50.46
C ASP A 3 23.57 -21.93 50.77
N ASP A 4 24.10 -20.81 51.24
CA ASP A 4 23.37 -19.54 51.36
C ASP A 4 24.28 -18.42 50.84
N LYS A 5 24.05 -18.04 49.58
CA LYS A 5 24.50 -16.76 49.00
C LYS A 5 23.26 -16.10 48.38
N PRO A 6 23.02 -14.81 48.65
CA PRO A 6 21.94 -14.09 48.03
C PRO A 6 22.42 -13.54 46.68
N ASP A 7 22.02 -14.17 45.58
CA ASP A 7 22.18 -13.57 44.26
C ASP A 7 21.00 -12.64 43.99
N SER A 8 21.35 -11.36 43.86
CA SER A 8 20.52 -10.30 43.33
C SER A 8 20.04 -10.65 41.93
N VAL A 9 18.73 -10.80 41.73
CA VAL A 9 18.12 -10.77 40.40
C VAL A 9 17.10 -9.65 40.37
N VAL A 10 17.56 -8.51 39.86
CA VAL A 10 16.74 -7.39 39.41
C VAL A 10 16.32 -7.69 37.97
N ASN A 11 15.10 -7.30 37.62
CA ASN A 11 14.41 -7.41 36.32
C ASN A 11 13.91 -8.83 35.99
N THR A 12 12.64 -9.02 35.63
CA THR A 12 11.98 -8.35 34.50
C THR A 12 10.47 -8.21 34.74
N LEU A 13 10.01 -6.96 34.86
CA LEU A 13 8.65 -6.60 34.50
C LEU A 13 8.60 -6.53 32.97
N GLN A 14 7.97 -7.52 32.32
CA GLN A 14 7.41 -7.30 31.00
C GLN A 14 5.90 -7.35 31.16
N GLN A 15 5.31 -6.18 31.42
CA GLN A 15 3.88 -5.98 31.27
C GLN A 15 3.54 -6.15 29.79
N ALA A 16 2.53 -6.98 29.52
CA ALA A 16 1.89 -7.08 28.23
C ALA A 16 1.01 -5.83 28.06
N GLU A 17 1.41 -4.94 27.15
CA GLU A 17 0.53 -3.86 26.67
C GLU A 17 0.05 -4.21 25.27
N GLY A 18 -1.26 -4.29 25.11
CA GLY A 18 -1.95 -4.58 23.86
C GLY A 18 -1.68 -3.50 22.82
N GLY A 19 -1.30 -3.91 21.62
CA GLY A 19 -1.06 -3.03 20.49
C GLY A 19 -2.35 -2.43 19.96
N VAL A 20 -2.64 -1.20 20.37
CA VAL A 20 -3.46 -0.29 19.56
C VAL A 20 -2.51 0.25 18.49
N THR A 21 -2.67 -0.16 17.24
CA THR A 21 -1.94 0.43 16.12
C THR A 21 -2.36 1.90 16.04
N MET A 22 -1.50 2.81 16.48
CA MET A 22 -1.72 4.24 16.29
C MET A 22 -1.74 4.51 14.79
N VAL A 23 -2.95 4.66 14.22
CA VAL A 23 -3.10 5.05 12.82
C VAL A 23 -2.46 6.42 12.68
N SER A 24 -1.41 6.51 11.87
CA SER A 24 -0.68 7.76 11.69
C SER A 24 -1.60 8.84 11.11
N GLU A 25 -1.40 10.09 11.51
CA GLU A 25 -2.28 11.23 11.18
C GLU A 25 -2.56 11.36 9.67
N TRP A 26 -1.53 11.24 8.82
CA TRP A 26 -1.68 11.31 7.36
C TRP A 26 -2.54 10.17 6.77
N VAL A 27 -2.55 8.99 7.39
CA VAL A 27 -3.45 7.89 6.99
C VAL A 27 -4.89 8.24 7.34
N SER A 28 -5.12 8.84 8.52
CA SER A 28 -6.46 9.33 8.88
C SER A 28 -6.97 10.41 7.92
N CYS A 29 -6.06 11.25 7.38
CA CYS A 29 -6.41 12.20 6.32
C CYS A 29 -6.74 11.51 4.98
N LEU A 30 -6.05 10.42 4.63
CA LEU A 30 -6.32 9.62 3.42
C LEU A 30 -7.58 8.75 3.53
N ASP A 31 -8.03 8.41 4.73
CA ASP A 31 -9.30 7.70 4.96
C ASP A 31 -10.52 8.59 4.71
N LYS A 32 -10.35 9.92 4.78
CA LYS A 32 -11.39 10.88 4.38
C LYS A 32 -11.65 10.77 2.88
N ARG A 33 -12.91 10.96 2.48
CA ARG A 33 -13.25 11.12 1.07
C ARG A 33 -12.52 12.35 0.51
N PRO A 34 -12.08 12.34 -0.77
CA PRO A 34 -11.46 13.48 -1.41
C PRO A 34 -12.20 14.81 -1.21
N CYS A 35 -13.54 14.79 -1.27
CA CYS A 35 -14.37 15.99 -1.10
C CYS A 35 -14.41 16.54 0.34
N ASP A 36 -14.02 15.72 1.33
CA ASP A 36 -14.09 16.04 2.75
C ASP A 36 -12.71 16.45 3.32
N ARG A 37 -11.65 16.45 2.48
CA ARG A 37 -10.29 16.85 2.89
C ARG A 37 -10.14 18.37 2.92
N THR A 38 -9.62 18.89 4.02
CA THR A 38 -9.29 20.31 4.18
C THR A 38 -7.92 20.63 3.61
N GLY A 39 -7.56 21.92 3.53
CA GLY A 39 -6.19 22.34 3.19
C GLY A 39 -5.14 21.77 4.15
N GLU A 40 -5.46 21.73 5.45
CA GLU A 40 -4.58 21.15 6.48
C GLU A 40 -4.38 19.64 6.27
N ASP A 41 -5.44 18.91 5.91
CA ASP A 41 -5.33 17.49 5.58
C ASP A 41 -4.35 17.26 4.42
N LEU A 42 -4.45 18.08 3.38
CA LEU A 42 -3.59 17.98 2.20
C LEU A 42 -2.13 18.31 2.54
N ASP A 43 -1.89 19.30 3.39
CA ASP A 43 -0.55 19.67 3.84
C ASP A 43 0.10 18.55 4.68
N VAL A 44 -0.68 17.90 5.56
CA VAL A 44 -0.23 16.74 6.35
C VAL A 44 0.13 15.58 5.43
N ILE A 45 -0.75 15.23 4.49
CA ILE A 45 -0.50 14.15 3.53
C ILE A 45 0.74 14.47 2.69
N TYR A 46 0.82 15.66 2.11
CA TYR A 46 1.92 16.04 1.22
C TYR A 46 3.27 16.03 1.95
N SER A 47 3.32 16.60 3.16
CA SER A 47 4.52 16.60 3.99
C SER A 47 5.01 15.19 4.24
N LYS A 48 4.10 14.27 4.57
CA LYS A 48 4.47 12.88 4.79
C LYS A 48 4.95 12.20 3.52
N LEU A 49 4.19 12.29 2.42
CA LEU A 49 4.54 11.59 1.18
C LEU A 49 5.89 12.06 0.64
N LYS A 50 6.19 13.36 0.73
CA LYS A 50 7.47 13.92 0.32
C LYS A 50 8.66 13.32 1.08
N ASP A 51 8.47 12.95 2.35
CA ASP A 51 9.52 12.38 3.20
C ASP A 51 9.72 10.86 2.98
N ILE A 52 8.77 10.18 2.35
CA ILE A 52 8.91 8.76 2.04
C ILE A 52 9.82 8.64 0.81
N LYS A 53 10.99 8.01 0.98
CA LYS A 53 12.01 7.79 -0.07
C LYS A 53 11.46 7.23 -1.38
N VAL A 54 10.43 6.39 -1.29
CA VAL A 54 9.69 5.84 -2.43
C VAL A 54 9.20 6.95 -3.38
N PHE A 55 8.73 8.07 -2.82
CA PHE A 55 8.15 9.15 -3.59
C PHE A 55 9.15 10.16 -4.15
N GLU A 56 10.43 10.10 -3.75
CA GLU A 56 11.48 11.00 -4.27
C GLU A 56 11.63 10.92 -5.80
N LYS A 57 11.28 9.78 -6.41
CA LYS A 57 11.36 9.56 -7.86
C LYS A 57 10.13 10.02 -8.62
N PHE A 58 9.06 10.39 -7.93
CA PHE A 58 7.82 10.76 -8.58
C PHE A 58 7.77 12.25 -8.88
N HIS A 59 7.13 12.58 -10.01
CA HIS A 59 6.91 13.96 -10.37
C HIS A 59 6.05 14.66 -9.29
N PRO A 60 6.37 15.91 -8.88
CA PRO A 60 5.62 16.62 -7.84
C PRO A 60 4.11 16.69 -8.09
N MET A 61 3.70 16.72 -9.37
CA MET A 61 2.29 16.65 -9.75
C MET A 61 1.64 15.38 -9.19
N LEU A 62 2.21 14.19 -9.39
CA LEU A 62 1.61 12.94 -8.91
C LEU A 62 1.48 12.93 -7.38
N LEU A 63 2.46 13.45 -6.66
CA LEU A 63 2.40 13.62 -5.20
C LEU A 63 1.19 14.45 -4.78
N GLN A 64 0.96 15.60 -5.42
CA GLN A 64 -0.23 16.41 -5.16
C GLN A 64 -1.51 15.63 -5.48
N GLN A 65 -1.54 14.87 -6.58
CA GLN A 65 -2.72 14.09 -6.95
C GLN A 65 -3.03 12.98 -5.95
N ILE A 66 -2.00 12.34 -5.41
CA ILE A 66 -2.17 11.37 -4.33
C ILE A 66 -2.79 12.06 -3.10
N CYS A 67 -2.39 13.29 -2.78
CA CYS A 67 -2.97 14.03 -1.66
C CYS A 67 -4.47 14.28 -1.86
N TYR A 68 -4.89 14.64 -3.08
CA TYR A 68 -6.29 14.94 -3.38
C TYR A 68 -7.16 13.68 -3.56
N TYR A 69 -6.67 12.69 -4.31
CA TYR A 69 -7.50 11.58 -4.82
C TYR A 69 -7.07 10.20 -4.32
N GLY A 70 -5.91 10.10 -3.66
CA GLY A 70 -5.39 8.84 -3.15
C GLY A 70 -6.21 8.32 -1.98
N TYR A 71 -6.36 7.02 -1.87
CA TYR A 71 -6.80 6.32 -0.66
C TYR A 71 -5.68 5.41 -0.18
N TYR A 72 -5.55 5.31 1.13
CA TYR A 72 -4.63 4.36 1.75
C TYR A 72 -5.27 2.97 1.81
N GLU A 73 -4.48 1.93 1.59
CA GLU A 73 -4.90 0.54 1.72
C GLU A 73 -3.77 -0.26 2.38
N ASP A 74 -4.07 -0.96 3.46
CA ASP A 74 -3.20 -1.98 4.06
C ASP A 74 -3.78 -3.37 3.85
N LEU A 75 -2.97 -4.26 3.28
CA LEU A 75 -3.41 -5.57 2.84
C LEU A 75 -2.53 -6.65 3.45
N GLU A 76 -3.18 -7.64 4.06
CA GLU A 76 -2.52 -8.84 4.56
C GLU A 76 -1.89 -9.67 3.44
N LYS A 77 -0.99 -10.58 3.80
CA LYS A 77 -0.40 -11.52 2.85
C LYS A 77 -1.47 -12.36 2.14
N GLY A 78 -1.29 -12.59 0.83
CA GLY A 78 -2.13 -13.46 0.00
C GLY A 78 -3.40 -12.81 -0.55
N ILE A 79 -3.63 -11.51 -0.30
CA ILE A 79 -4.74 -10.77 -0.87
C ILE A 79 -4.53 -10.52 -2.36
N THR A 80 -5.54 -10.85 -3.18
CA THR A 80 -5.57 -10.59 -4.61
C THR A 80 -6.18 -9.20 -4.87
N LEU A 81 -5.40 -8.28 -5.43
CA LEU A 81 -5.89 -6.94 -5.76
C LEU A 81 -6.83 -6.95 -6.96
N PHE A 82 -6.46 -7.70 -8.00
CA PHE A 82 -7.26 -7.92 -9.21
C PHE A 82 -6.75 -9.14 -9.96
N ARG A 83 -7.58 -9.69 -10.84
CA ARG A 83 -7.24 -10.84 -11.67
C ARG A 83 -7.01 -10.44 -13.12
N GLN A 84 -6.17 -11.21 -13.81
CA GLN A 84 -6.03 -11.14 -15.26
C GLN A 84 -7.41 -11.25 -15.93
N GLY A 85 -7.67 -10.39 -16.92
CA GLY A 85 -8.93 -10.33 -17.64
C GLY A 85 -9.98 -9.40 -17.00
N ASP A 86 -9.83 -9.02 -15.73
CA ASP A 86 -10.78 -8.11 -15.08
C ASP A 86 -10.69 -6.71 -15.69
N ILE A 87 -11.83 -5.99 -15.71
CA ILE A 87 -11.82 -4.55 -15.99
C ILE A 87 -11.42 -3.83 -14.70
N GLY A 88 -10.20 -3.30 -14.69
CA GLY A 88 -9.66 -2.56 -13.55
C GLY A 88 -10.27 -1.18 -13.40
N THR A 89 -10.48 -0.75 -12.16
CA THR A 89 -11.00 0.59 -11.83
C THR A 89 -10.04 1.44 -11.00
N ASN A 90 -8.87 0.91 -10.62
CA ASN A 90 -7.91 1.59 -9.75
C ASN A 90 -6.48 1.50 -10.29
N TRP A 91 -5.69 2.52 -10.03
CA TRP A 91 -4.23 2.54 -10.14
C TRP A 91 -3.63 2.45 -8.75
N TYR A 92 -2.43 1.88 -8.62
CA TYR A 92 -1.79 1.65 -7.33
C TYR A 92 -0.32 2.05 -7.33
N THR A 93 0.19 2.42 -6.16
CA THR A 93 1.62 2.53 -5.88
C THR A 93 1.97 1.91 -4.53
N VAL A 94 3.10 1.21 -4.48
CA VAL A 94 3.54 0.45 -3.30
C VAL A 94 4.29 1.35 -2.34
N LEU A 95 3.83 1.44 -1.10
CA LEU A 95 4.50 2.17 -0.02
C LEU A 95 5.48 1.28 0.73
N SER A 96 5.03 0.08 1.10
CA SER A 96 5.80 -0.93 1.82
C SER A 96 5.30 -2.34 1.43
N GLY A 97 6.07 -3.38 1.79
CA GLY A 97 5.77 -4.76 1.41
C GLY A 97 6.12 -5.10 -0.04
N SER A 98 5.56 -6.19 -0.54
CA SER A 98 5.82 -6.74 -1.87
C SER A 98 4.62 -7.47 -2.45
N LEU A 99 4.48 -7.40 -3.77
CA LEU A 99 3.42 -8.07 -4.53
C LEU A 99 4.02 -8.94 -5.63
N GLU A 100 3.32 -10.00 -6.01
CA GLU A 100 3.64 -10.83 -7.16
C GLU A 100 2.69 -10.54 -8.31
N VAL A 101 3.26 -10.42 -9.51
CA VAL A 101 2.52 -10.31 -10.77
C VAL A 101 2.52 -11.67 -11.45
N GLN A 102 1.33 -12.21 -11.69
CA GLN A 102 1.13 -13.55 -12.19
C GLN A 102 0.29 -13.55 -13.47
N ILE A 103 0.64 -14.41 -14.43
CA ILE A 103 -0.16 -14.65 -15.63
C ILE A 103 -0.52 -16.13 -15.73
N SER A 104 -1.65 -16.42 -16.37
CA SER A 104 -2.05 -17.77 -16.77
C SER A 104 -2.49 -17.73 -18.24
N GLU A 105 -2.02 -18.69 -19.03
CA GLU A 105 -2.40 -18.81 -20.45
C GLU A 105 -3.85 -19.29 -20.59
N THR A 106 -4.30 -20.18 -19.72
CA THR A 106 -5.64 -20.81 -19.77
C THR A 106 -6.62 -20.29 -18.71
N GLY A 107 -6.17 -19.38 -17.83
CA GLY A 107 -6.93 -18.88 -16.68
C GLY A 107 -7.02 -19.88 -15.51
N ARG A 108 -6.23 -20.96 -15.53
CA ARG A 108 -6.21 -21.98 -14.47
C ARG A 108 -5.10 -21.70 -13.47
N ALA A 109 -5.19 -22.29 -12.28
CA ALA A 109 -4.16 -22.10 -11.26
C ALA A 109 -2.89 -22.92 -11.56
N GLN A 110 -3.02 -24.05 -12.26
CA GLN A 110 -1.91 -24.97 -12.50
C GLN A 110 -0.88 -24.46 -13.53
N ASP A 111 -1.27 -23.53 -14.40
CA ASP A 111 -0.40 -22.92 -15.41
C ASP A 111 -0.04 -21.46 -15.08
N THR A 112 -0.30 -21.04 -13.82
CA THR A 112 0.07 -19.70 -13.37
C THR A 112 1.59 -19.58 -13.23
N VAL A 113 2.16 -18.54 -13.83
CA VAL A 113 3.58 -18.20 -13.74
C VAL A 113 3.74 -16.79 -13.14
N THR A 114 4.60 -16.66 -12.13
CA THR A 114 5.01 -15.35 -11.59
C THR A 114 6.01 -14.70 -12.54
N LEU A 115 5.67 -13.52 -13.06
CA LEU A 115 6.51 -12.74 -13.97
C LEU A 115 7.56 -11.92 -13.23
N CYS A 116 7.13 -11.23 -12.17
CA CYS A 116 7.99 -10.35 -11.38
C CYS A 116 7.37 -10.07 -10.00
N THR A 117 8.19 -9.47 -9.14
CA THR A 117 7.77 -8.94 -7.84
C THR A 117 7.79 -7.41 -7.90
N LEU A 118 6.74 -6.77 -7.42
CA LEU A 118 6.65 -5.32 -7.24
C LEU A 118 6.99 -4.99 -5.79
N GLY A 119 7.83 -3.98 -5.59
CA GLY A 119 8.22 -3.50 -4.26
C GLY A 119 7.99 -2.00 -4.10
N PRO A 120 8.41 -1.43 -2.96
CA PRO A 120 8.19 -0.04 -2.63
C PRO A 120 8.65 0.92 -3.74
N GLY A 121 7.77 1.85 -4.13
CA GLY A 121 7.97 2.81 -5.20
C GLY A 121 7.74 2.31 -6.61
N THR A 122 7.22 1.09 -6.73
CA THR A 122 6.67 0.61 -7.99
C THR A 122 5.21 1.02 -8.09
N SER A 123 4.80 1.53 -9.25
CA SER A 123 3.40 1.79 -9.57
C SER A 123 2.91 0.84 -10.64
N PHE A 124 1.61 0.52 -10.62
CA PHE A 124 1.02 -0.45 -11.54
C PHE A 124 -0.49 -0.23 -11.70
N GLY A 125 -1.05 -0.85 -12.73
CA GLY A 125 -2.49 -0.82 -12.99
C GLY A 125 -2.92 0.31 -13.92
N GLU A 126 -2.01 0.87 -14.71
CA GLU A 126 -2.22 1.89 -15.72
C GLU A 126 -3.18 1.48 -16.85
N SER A 127 -3.52 0.19 -16.98
CA SER A 127 -4.49 -0.32 -17.96
C SER A 127 -5.87 0.37 -17.86
N ILE A 128 -6.19 0.95 -16.70
CA ILE A 128 -7.41 1.73 -16.48
C ILE A 128 -7.50 2.96 -17.40
N LEU A 129 -6.38 3.55 -17.83
CA LEU A 129 -6.39 4.72 -18.72
C LEU A 129 -7.00 4.37 -20.08
N THR A 130 -6.77 3.13 -20.54
CA THR A 130 -7.22 2.67 -21.86
C THR A 130 -8.47 1.80 -21.80
N ASN A 131 -9.12 1.69 -20.63
CA ASN A 131 -10.22 0.76 -20.35
C ASN A 131 -9.92 -0.68 -20.81
N ARG A 132 -8.64 -1.10 -20.76
CA ARG A 132 -8.23 -2.44 -21.16
C ARG A 132 -8.32 -3.41 -19.98
N PRO A 133 -8.67 -4.68 -20.24
CA PRO A 133 -8.56 -5.74 -19.24
C PRO A 133 -7.17 -5.81 -18.61
N ARG A 134 -7.11 -6.25 -17.35
CA ARG A 134 -5.84 -6.51 -16.66
C ARG A 134 -5.05 -7.59 -17.41
N HIS A 135 -3.79 -7.31 -17.69
CA HIS A 135 -2.90 -8.27 -18.35
C HIS A 135 -2.37 -9.37 -17.42
N ALA A 136 -2.51 -9.17 -16.10
CA ALA A 136 -1.99 -10.07 -15.08
C ALA A 136 -2.85 -9.99 -13.81
N THR A 137 -2.73 -11.02 -12.98
CA THR A 137 -3.22 -11.06 -11.61
C THR A 137 -2.14 -10.49 -10.68
N VAL A 138 -2.54 -9.68 -9.70
CA VAL A 138 -1.59 -9.13 -8.71
C VAL A 138 -2.02 -9.53 -7.30
N ILE A 139 -1.07 -10.10 -6.54
CA ILE A 139 -1.31 -10.67 -5.22
C ILE A 139 -0.24 -10.18 -4.26
N THR A 140 -0.61 -9.77 -3.05
CA THR A 140 0.34 -9.42 -1.98
C THR A 140 1.13 -10.65 -1.52
N ARG A 141 2.44 -10.53 -1.42
CA ARG A 141 3.36 -11.60 -0.99
C ARG A 141 3.65 -11.55 0.51
N ASP A 142 3.55 -10.37 1.10
CA ASP A 142 3.64 -10.06 2.52
C ASP A 142 2.65 -8.92 2.85
N TYR A 143 2.58 -8.49 4.11
CA TYR A 143 1.79 -7.33 4.50
C TYR A 143 2.25 -6.11 3.69
N THR A 144 1.33 -5.49 2.97
CA THR A 144 1.60 -4.49 1.93
C THR A 144 0.75 -3.26 2.17
N GLU A 145 1.41 -2.10 2.21
CA GLU A 145 0.75 -0.80 2.26
C GLU A 145 0.79 -0.16 0.87
N LEU A 146 -0.36 0.34 0.41
CA LEU A 146 -0.54 0.90 -0.92
C LEU A 146 -1.23 2.27 -0.84
N ILE A 147 -1.06 3.03 -1.92
CA ILE A 147 -2.00 4.09 -2.26
C ILE A 147 -2.73 3.68 -3.53
N ARG A 148 -4.05 3.80 -3.52
CA ARG A 148 -4.90 3.63 -4.71
C ARG A 148 -5.47 4.96 -5.19
N ILE A 149 -5.63 5.11 -6.50
CA ILE A 149 -6.38 6.20 -7.13
C ILE A 149 -7.43 5.58 -8.05
N GLU A 150 -8.67 6.05 -7.98
CA GLU A 150 -9.76 5.56 -8.82
C GLU A 150 -9.61 6.06 -10.26
N GLN A 151 -10.06 5.28 -11.24
CA GLN A 151 -9.95 5.60 -12.66
C GLN A 151 -10.54 6.96 -13.02
N LYS A 152 -11.69 7.32 -12.42
CA LYS A 152 -12.36 8.59 -12.69
C LYS A 152 -11.47 9.79 -12.36
N ASP A 153 -10.71 9.69 -11.29
CA ASP A 153 -9.81 10.74 -10.82
C ASP A 153 -8.46 10.65 -11.53
N PHE A 154 -7.99 9.43 -11.83
CA PHE A 154 -6.76 9.19 -12.57
C PHE A 154 -6.83 9.68 -14.03
N LYS A 155 -8.00 9.62 -14.68
CA LYS A 155 -8.20 10.12 -16.06
C LYS A 155 -8.03 11.64 -16.16
N ILE A 156 -8.41 12.39 -15.12
CA ILE A 156 -8.21 13.85 -15.06
C ILE A 156 -6.71 14.21 -15.12
N LEU A 157 -5.82 13.27 -14.77
CA LEU A 157 -4.38 13.49 -14.76
C LEU A 157 -3.71 13.31 -16.12
N TRP A 158 -4.40 12.69 -17.07
CA TRP A 158 -3.83 12.31 -18.37
C TRP A 158 -4.32 13.21 -19.52
N GLU A 159 -5.28 14.10 -19.28
CA GLU A 159 -5.76 15.13 -20.22
C GLU A 159 -5.19 16.50 -19.87
#